data_AF-A0A950IV86-F1
#
_entry.id   AF-A0A950IV86-F1
#
_cell.length_a   1.000
_cell.length_b   1.000
_cell.length_c   1.000
_cell.angle_alpha   90.00
_cell.angle_beta   90.00
_cell.angle_gamma   90.00
#
_symmetry.space_group_name_H-M   'P 1'
#
loop_
_entity.id
_entity.type
_entity.pdbx_description
1 polymer ?
#
loop_
_entity_poly.entity_id
_entity_poly.type
_entity_poly.pdbx_seq_one_letter_code
_entity_poly.pdbx_strand_id
1 'polypeptide(L)'
;MSAKKFISCTGAPVADNTNSLTAGPRGPILLQDIWLIEKLAHFDRELIPERRMHANSWGAYETFTITREWIDTLDGSVNADVRAQVRISLAAGLPGRPLRGCSAFGSQPHNASLPHEEAWD
;
A
#
# COMPACT_ATOMS: atom_id res chain seq x y z
N MET A 1 -24.42 -6.01 -1.25
CA MET A 1 -23.51 -5.36 -2.21
C MET A 1 -23.84 -5.87 -3.60
N SER A 2 -24.12 -5.00 -4.57
CA SER A 2 -24.32 -5.41 -5.97
C SER A 2 -23.00 -5.90 -6.54
N ALA A 3 -23.01 -6.99 -7.32
CA ALA A 3 -21.82 -7.50 -7.98
C ALA A 3 -21.25 -6.44 -8.91
N LYS A 4 -20.01 -6.00 -8.65
CA LYS A 4 -19.35 -4.95 -9.44
C LYS A 4 -19.00 -5.51 -10.82
N LYS A 5 -19.53 -4.92 -11.88
CA LYS A 5 -19.28 -5.33 -13.26
C LYS A 5 -17.84 -4.98 -13.68
N PHE A 6 -17.16 -5.89 -14.35
CA PHE A 6 -15.84 -5.62 -14.94
C PHE A 6 -15.97 -4.67 -16.12
N ILE A 7 -15.02 -3.74 -16.23
CA ILE A 7 -14.95 -2.71 -17.26
C ILE A 7 -13.52 -2.66 -17.83
N SER A 8 -13.40 -2.33 -19.10
CA SER A 8 -12.11 -1.99 -19.72
C SER A 8 -11.60 -0.63 -19.24
N CYS A 9 -10.34 -0.32 -19.53
CA CYS A 9 -9.73 1.00 -19.29
C CYS A 9 -10.45 2.10 -20.06
N THR A 10 -11.10 1.75 -21.17
CA THR A 10 -11.97 2.65 -21.96
C THR A 10 -13.40 2.74 -21.42
N GLY A 11 -13.73 2.03 -20.34
CA GLY A 11 -15.05 2.03 -19.70
C GLY A 11 -16.08 1.12 -20.36
N ALA A 12 -15.70 0.30 -21.34
CA ALA A 12 -16.60 -0.64 -21.98
C ALA A 12 -16.91 -1.83 -21.03
N PRO A 13 -18.18 -2.27 -20.95
CA PRO A 13 -18.55 -3.40 -20.10
C PRO A 13 -17.98 -4.71 -20.64
N VAL A 14 -17.35 -5.49 -19.76
CA VAL A 14 -16.78 -6.80 -20.09
C VAL A 14 -17.84 -7.89 -19.91
N ALA A 15 -17.99 -8.76 -20.90
CA ALA A 15 -18.95 -9.87 -20.86
C ALA A 15 -18.40 -11.11 -20.17
N ASP A 16 -17.15 -11.49 -20.46
CA ASP A 16 -16.46 -12.66 -19.88
C ASP A 16 -15.00 -12.30 -19.53
N ASN A 17 -14.52 -12.83 -18.40
CA ASN A 17 -13.19 -12.55 -17.86
C ASN A 17 -12.29 -13.80 -17.75
N THR A 18 -12.86 -15.01 -17.86
CA THR A 18 -12.11 -16.25 -17.63
C THR A 18 -11.64 -16.90 -18.93
N ASN A 19 -12.24 -16.56 -20.07
CA ASN A 19 -11.91 -17.12 -21.37
C ASN A 19 -11.34 -16.06 -22.32
N SER A 20 -10.49 -16.50 -23.25
CA SER A 20 -9.97 -15.70 -24.36
C SER A 20 -10.76 -15.98 -25.63
N LEU A 21 -10.84 -14.99 -26.52
CA LEU A 21 -11.51 -15.16 -27.81
C LEU A 21 -10.61 -15.92 -28.80
N THR A 22 -11.04 -17.11 -29.22
CA THR A 22 -10.32 -17.98 -30.13
C THR A 22 -11.09 -18.24 -31.42
N ALA A 23 -10.38 -18.56 -32.52
CA ALA A 23 -10.98 -18.99 -33.78
C ALA A 23 -11.50 -20.45 -33.69
N GLY A 24 -12.54 -20.67 -32.86
CA GLY A 24 -13.09 -21.99 -32.52
C GLY A 24 -12.51 -22.58 -31.22
N PRO A 25 -13.04 -23.73 -30.73
CA PRO A 25 -12.72 -24.25 -29.39
C PRO A 25 -11.24 -24.58 -29.14
N ARG A 26 -10.47 -24.84 -30.20
CA ARG A 26 -9.01 -25.08 -30.15
C ARG A 26 -8.26 -24.28 -31.22
N GLY A 27 -8.84 -23.17 -31.66
CA GLY A 27 -8.18 -22.27 -32.61
C GLY A 27 -7.16 -21.35 -31.94
N PRO A 28 -6.32 -20.66 -32.72
CA PRO A 28 -5.46 -19.61 -32.21
C PRO A 28 -6.27 -18.46 -31.60
N ILE A 29 -5.63 -17.71 -30.69
CA ILE A 29 -6.20 -16.50 -30.09
C ILE A 29 -6.32 -15.41 -31.15
N LEU A 30 -7.44 -14.69 -31.14
CA LEU A 30 -7.69 -13.60 -32.06
C LEU A 30 -7.10 -12.28 -31.52
N LEU A 31 -6.43 -11.52 -32.38
CA LEU A 31 -5.94 -10.17 -32.06
C LEU A 31 -7.08 -9.17 -31.78
N GLN A 32 -8.31 -9.50 -32.19
CA GLN A 32 -9.50 -8.69 -31.93
C GLN A 32 -9.94 -8.74 -30.47
N ASP A 33 -9.35 -9.63 -29.66
CA ASP A 33 -9.57 -9.67 -28.21
C ASP A 33 -8.86 -8.51 -27.52
N ILE A 34 -9.48 -7.33 -27.61
CA ILE A 34 -8.96 -6.09 -27.02
C ILE A 34 -8.85 -6.24 -25.50
N TRP A 35 -9.77 -6.98 -24.87
CA TRP A 35 -9.81 -7.16 -23.42
C TRP A 35 -8.63 -7.99 -22.89
N LEU A 36 -8.26 -9.07 -23.60
CA LEU A 36 -7.07 -9.85 -23.25
C LEU A 36 -5.79 -9.03 -23.39
N ILE A 37 -5.63 -8.32 -24.51
CA ILE A 37 -4.42 -7.55 -24.81
C ILE A 37 -4.22 -6.45 -23.78
N GLU A 38 -5.30 -5.75 -23.41
CA GLU A 38 -5.26 -4.68 -22.44
C GLU A 38 -4.77 -5.16 -21.06
N LYS A 39 -5.26 -6.29 -20.57
CA LYS A 39 -4.80 -6.87 -19.29
C LYS A 39 -3.32 -7.22 -19.30
N LEU A 40 -2.87 -7.88 -20.37
CA LEU A 40 -1.46 -8.27 -20.49
C LEU A 40 -0.56 -7.03 -20.59
N ALA A 41 -0.97 -6.04 -21.38
CA ALA A 41 -0.22 -4.79 -21.53
C ALA A 41 -0.13 -3.98 -20.23
N HIS A 42 -1.15 -4.05 -19.36
CA HIS A 42 -1.11 -3.48 -18.03
C HIS A 42 -0.23 -4.28 -17.08
N PHE A 43 -0.35 -5.61 -17.06
CA PHE A 43 0.45 -6.51 -16.23
C PHE A 43 1.96 -6.34 -16.49
N ASP A 44 2.35 -6.27 -17.77
CA ASP A 44 3.74 -6.06 -18.18
C ASP A 44 4.34 -4.73 -17.69
N ARG A 45 3.49 -3.77 -17.29
CA ARG A 45 3.89 -2.43 -16.81
C ARG A 45 3.61 -2.19 -15.33
N GLU A 46 3.32 -3.23 -14.55
CA GLU A 46 3.09 -3.09 -13.10
C GLU A 46 4.37 -2.76 -12.33
N LEU A 47 5.52 -3.23 -12.82
CA LEU A 47 6.80 -3.06 -12.15
C LEU A 47 7.38 -1.67 -12.42
N ILE A 48 7.31 -0.83 -11.39
CA ILE A 48 8.01 0.45 -11.34
C ILE A 48 9.39 0.22 -10.70
N PRO A 49 10.45 0.91 -11.14
CA PRO A 49 11.78 0.79 -10.53
C PRO A 49 11.73 1.03 -9.02
N GLU A 50 12.42 0.18 -8.28
CA GLU A 50 12.51 0.28 -6.83
C GLU A 50 13.43 1.42 -6.37
N ARG A 51 13.28 1.82 -5.09
CA ARG A 51 14.21 2.76 -4.47
C ARG A 51 15.57 2.09 -4.24
N ARG A 52 16.67 2.78 -4.55
CA ARG A 52 18.05 2.27 -4.39
C ARG A 52 18.36 1.75 -2.97
N MET A 53 17.76 2.38 -1.96
CA MET A 53 17.81 2.01 -0.54
C MET A 53 16.39 2.14 0.03
N HIS A 54 16.07 1.51 1.16
CA HIS A 54 14.71 1.54 1.72
C HIS A 54 13.65 0.97 0.76
N ALA A 55 14.02 -0.05 -0.02
CA ALA A 55 13.15 -0.73 -0.97
C ALA A 55 12.04 -1.50 -0.26
N ASN A 56 12.39 -2.23 0.81
CA ASN A 56 11.44 -2.96 1.64
C ASN A 56 10.87 -2.05 2.73
N SER A 57 9.56 -1.85 2.72
CA SER A 57 8.89 -0.98 3.68
C SER A 57 7.47 -1.41 3.99
N TRP A 58 6.98 -1.02 5.18
CA TRP A 58 5.57 -1.05 5.56
C TRP A 58 5.08 0.37 5.82
N GLY A 59 3.80 0.63 5.54
CA GLY A 59 3.17 1.94 5.73
C GLY A 59 1.99 1.88 6.70
N ALA A 60 1.81 2.93 7.50
CA ALA A 60 0.63 3.12 8.34
C ALA A 60 0.14 4.57 8.21
N TYR A 61 -1.17 4.77 8.34
CA TYR A 61 -1.80 6.08 8.38
C TYR A 61 -2.45 6.26 9.74
N GLU A 62 -2.11 7.33 10.44
CA GLU A 62 -2.73 7.66 11.72
C GLU A 62 -2.78 9.18 11.92
N THR A 63 -3.50 9.60 12.95
CA THR A 63 -3.57 11.00 13.35
C THR A 63 -2.56 11.25 14.47
N PHE A 64 -1.72 12.26 14.29
CA PHE A 64 -0.82 12.75 15.32
C PHE A 64 -1.51 13.85 16.12
N THR A 65 -1.72 13.58 17.41
CA THR A 65 -2.33 14.52 18.38
C THR A 65 -1.26 15.02 19.33
N ILE A 66 -1.17 16.34 19.47
CA ILE A 66 -0.26 16.98 20.43
C ILE A 66 -0.90 16.90 21.82
N THR A 67 -0.24 16.22 22.76
CA THR A 67 -0.77 16.00 24.12
C THR A 67 -0.29 17.01 25.15
N ARG A 68 0.79 17.73 24.87
CA ARG A 68 1.36 18.76 25.75
C ARG A 68 1.68 20.02 24.95
N GLU A 69 1.26 21.16 25.49
CA GLU A 69 1.58 22.47 24.94
C GLU A 69 3.03 22.82 25.27
N TRP A 70 3.83 23.12 24.25
CA TRP A 70 5.17 23.65 24.41
C TRP A 70 5.08 25.16 24.10
N ILE A 71 4.91 25.98 25.13
CA ILE A 71 4.59 27.42 24.94
C ILE A 71 5.88 28.25 24.81
N ASP A 72 7.02 27.73 25.26
CA ASP A 72 8.23 28.55 25.46
C ASP A 72 9.21 28.52 24.28
N THR A 73 9.00 27.68 23.24
CA THR A 73 10.05 27.41 22.22
C THR A 73 9.64 27.68 20.77
N LEU A 74 8.35 27.79 20.46
CA LEU A 74 7.93 28.33 19.16
C LEU A 74 6.68 29.20 19.30
N ASP A 75 6.62 30.22 18.46
CA ASP A 75 5.54 31.18 18.36
C ASP A 75 4.32 30.56 17.67
N GLY A 76 3.51 29.79 18.41
CA GLY A 76 2.23 29.33 17.91
C GLY A 76 1.63 28.18 18.72
N SER A 77 0.41 28.36 19.20
CA SER A 77 -0.40 27.29 19.78
C SER A 77 -0.81 26.32 18.66
N VAL A 78 -0.07 25.23 18.49
CA VAL A 78 -0.39 24.16 17.52
C VAL A 78 -1.25 23.12 18.22
N ASN A 79 -2.50 23.46 18.52
CA ASN A 79 -3.53 22.49 18.95
C ASN A 79 -4.30 22.00 17.73
N ALA A 80 -3.62 21.24 16.86
CA ALA A 80 -4.22 20.70 15.64
C ALA A 80 -3.86 19.22 15.45
N ASP A 81 -4.87 18.40 15.25
CA ASP A 81 -4.71 17.02 14.80
C ASP A 81 -4.19 17.00 13.37
N VAL A 82 -3.03 16.37 13.16
CA VAL A 82 -2.40 16.28 11.84
C VAL A 82 -2.46 14.84 11.35
N ARG A 83 -2.96 14.63 10.14
CA ARG A 83 -2.88 13.32 9.48
C ARG A 83 -1.44 13.02 9.06
N ALA A 84 -0.89 11.94 9.58
CA ALA A 84 0.46 11.50 9.29
C ALA A 84 0.46 10.17 8.53
N GLN A 85 1.37 10.05 7.56
CA GLN A 85 1.70 8.78 6.91
C GLN A 85 3.10 8.39 7.30
N VAL A 86 3.25 7.23 7.96
CA VAL A 86 4.54 6.70 8.36
C VAL A 86 4.93 5.57 7.43
N ARG A 87 6.19 5.57 6.97
CA ARG A 87 6.79 4.48 6.18
C ARG A 87 8.04 3.96 6.89
N ILE A 88 7.94 2.77 7.47
CA ILE A 88 9.06 2.08 8.13
C ILE A 88 9.75 1.21 7.09
N SER A 89 11.08 1.26 7.00
CA SER A 89 11.80 0.57 5.92
C SER A 89 13.19 0.09 6.31
N LEU A 90 13.61 -1.02 5.71
CA LEU A 90 14.97 -1.55 5.87
C LEU A 90 15.93 -0.78 4.96
N ALA A 91 17.01 -0.23 5.52
CA ALA A 91 17.99 0.56 4.76
C ALA A 91 18.65 -0.24 3.63
N ALA A 92 19.07 -1.48 3.91
CA ALA A 92 19.75 -2.36 2.96
C ALA A 92 18.98 -3.67 2.75
N GLY A 93 18.56 -3.95 1.53
CA GLY A 93 17.89 -5.20 1.17
C GLY A 93 17.16 -5.11 -0.16
N LEU A 94 17.27 -6.17 -0.95
CA LEU A 94 16.55 -6.37 -2.22
C LEU A 94 15.05 -6.63 -1.95
N PRO A 95 14.18 -6.35 -2.93
CA PRO A 95 12.74 -6.47 -2.76
C PRO A 95 12.35 -7.92 -2.47
N GLY A 96 11.39 -8.13 -1.57
CA GLY A 96 10.86 -9.46 -1.25
C GLY A 96 11.74 -10.32 -0.32
N ARG A 97 12.85 -9.78 0.21
CA ARG A 97 13.59 -10.48 1.28
C ARG A 97 12.82 -10.41 2.61
N PRO A 98 12.67 -11.54 3.33
CA PRO A 98 11.96 -11.54 4.60
C PRO A 98 12.72 -10.70 5.63
N LEU A 99 11.96 -9.95 6.44
CA LEU A 99 12.50 -9.30 7.64
C LEU A 99 12.91 -10.40 8.63
N ARG A 100 14.23 -10.60 8.84
CA ARG A 100 14.69 -11.54 9.88
C ARG A 100 14.18 -11.06 11.23
N GLY A 101 13.43 -11.90 11.94
CA GLY A 101 12.97 -11.65 13.31
C GLY A 101 11.61 -10.98 13.46
N CYS A 102 10.87 -10.72 12.38
CA CYS A 102 9.49 -10.22 12.47
C CYS A 102 8.51 -11.39 12.67
N SER A 103 8.43 -11.93 13.89
CA SER A 103 7.23 -12.67 14.29
C SER A 103 6.04 -11.72 14.13
N ALA A 104 4.98 -12.16 13.45
CA ALA A 104 3.76 -11.39 13.23
C ALA A 104 3.43 -10.58 14.49
N PHE A 105 3.51 -9.25 14.40
CA PHE A 105 3.12 -8.34 15.46
C PHE A 105 1.60 -8.50 15.58
N GLY A 106 1.19 -9.46 16.40
CA GLY A 106 -0.19 -9.75 16.70
C GLY A 106 -0.83 -8.46 17.21
N SER A 107 -1.98 -8.14 16.64
CA SER A 107 -2.84 -7.05 17.05
C SER A 107 -3.21 -7.21 18.53
N GLN A 108 -2.42 -6.60 19.42
CA GLN A 108 -2.87 -6.25 20.76
C GLN A 108 -2.82 -4.73 20.85
N PRO A 109 -3.98 -4.05 20.99
CA PRO A 109 -3.98 -2.66 21.40
C PRO A 109 -3.60 -2.62 22.88
N HIS A 110 -2.30 -2.62 23.16
CA HIS A 110 -1.82 -2.23 24.48
C HIS A 110 -1.82 -0.72 24.51
N ASN A 111 -2.77 -0.15 25.26
CA ASN A 111 -2.68 1.22 25.74
C ASN A 111 -1.29 1.41 26.35
N ALA A 112 -0.43 2.15 25.66
CA ALA A 112 0.86 2.55 26.18
C ALA A 112 0.64 3.65 27.23
N SER A 113 0.14 3.27 28.41
CA SER A 113 0.34 4.05 29.63
C SER A 113 1.81 3.89 30.00
N LEU A 114 2.63 4.86 29.58
CA LEU A 114 4.03 4.97 30.01
C LEU A 114 4.06 5.09 31.54
N PRO A 115 4.89 4.29 32.24
CA PRO A 115 5.08 4.46 33.67
C PRO A 115 5.76 5.81 33.96
N HIS A 116 5.32 6.39 35.07
CA HIS A 116 5.84 7.61 35.67
C HIS A 116 7.29 7.40 36.16
N GLU A 117 8.12 8.43 36.03
CA GLU A 117 9.44 8.65 36.68
C GLU A 117 10.57 7.66 36.39
N GLU A 118 11.67 8.16 35.82
CA GLU A 118 12.94 8.39 36.55
C GLU A 118 14.06 8.86 35.60
N ALA A 119 14.87 9.82 36.12
CA ALA A 119 16.17 10.29 35.65
C ALA A 119 16.20 11.02 34.29
N TRP A 120 16.53 12.32 34.31
CA TRP A 120 17.87 12.85 33.99
C TRP A 120 17.91 14.33 34.38
N ASP A 121 18.80 14.66 35.32
CA ASP A 121 19.42 15.99 35.43
C ASP A 121 20.29 16.26 34.19
#